data_AF-A0A1H2UF75-F1
#
_entry.id   AF-A0A1H2UF75-F1
#
_cell.length_a   1.000
_cell.length_b   1.000
_cell.length_c   1.000
_cell.angle_alpha   90.00
_cell.angle_beta   90.00
_cell.angle_gamma   90.00
#
_symmetry.space_group_name_H-M   'P 1'
#
loop_
_entity.id
_entity.type
_entity.pdbx_description
1 polymer ?
#
loop_
_entity_poly.entity_id
_entity_poly.type
_entity_poly.pdbx_seq_one_letter_code
_entity_poly.pdbx_strand_id
1 'polypeptide(L)' 'MFNVVIKAWKNDEVIETITKEPVSERSAERIERGVNINLNHDEYYTEVVPA' A
#
# COMPACT_ATOMS: atom_id res chain seq x y z
N MET A 1 12.84 -6.61 1.86
CA MET A 1 11.57 -6.64 2.62
C MET A 1 10.72 -5.50 2.11
N PHE A 2 9.40 -5.58 2.26
CA PHE A 2 8.48 -4.68 1.59
C PHE A 2 7.44 -4.11 2.55
N ASN A 3 7.02 -2.88 2.31
CA ASN A 3 5.88 -2.25 2.95
C ASN A 3 4.74 -2.09 1.95
N VAL A 4 3.51 -2.05 2.47
CA VAL A 4 2.33 -1.66 1.69
C VAL A 4 1.96 -0.24 2.09
N VAL A 5 1.93 0.66 1.11
CA VAL A 5 1.56 2.07 1.31
C VAL A 5 0.32 2.43 0.53
N ILE A 6 -0.45 3.39 1.04
CA ILE A 6 -1.51 4.08 0.32
C ILE A 6 -0.96 5.42 -0.14
N LYS A 7 -1.10 5.71 -1.44
CA LYS A 7 -0.70 6.97 -2.06
C LYS A 7 -1.89 7.72 -2.63
N ALA A 8 -1.81 9.05 -2.65
CA ALA A 8 -2.81 9.90 -3.31
C ALA A 8 -2.47 10.10 -4.79
N TRP A 9 -3.47 9.95 -5.67
CA TRP A 9 -3.32 10.14 -7.12
C TRP A 9 -2.87 11.54 -7.52
N LYS A 10 -3.20 12.55 -6.72
CA LYS A 10 -2.95 13.96 -7.04
C LYS A 10 -1.46 14.30 -7.06
N ASN A 11 -0.66 13.69 -6.20
CA ASN A 11 0.71 14.10 -5.93
C ASN A 11 1.67 12.96 -5.55
N ASP A 12 1.24 11.69 -5.64
CA ASP A 12 1.99 10.50 -5.24
C ASP A 12 2.49 10.52 -3.79
N GLU A 13 1.87 11.34 -2.93
CA GLU A 13 2.21 11.42 -1.53
C GLU A 13 1.74 10.17 -0.80
N VAL A 14 2.62 9.62 0.05
CA VAL A 14 2.30 8.51 0.94
C VAL A 14 1.41 9.03 2.06
N ILE A 15 0.16 8.60 2.05
CA ILE A 15 -0.84 8.98 3.06
C ILE A 15 -0.74 8.05 4.27
N GLU A 16 -0.51 6.76 4.02
CA GLU A 16 -0.46 5.76 5.09
C GLU A 16 0.44 4.58 4.73
N THR A 17 1.11 4.03 5.73
CA THR A 17 1.82 2.75 5.65
C THR A 17 1.05 1.71 6.43
N ILE A 18 0.55 0.68 5.75
CA ILE A 18 -0.33 -0.35 6.32
C ILE A 18 0.46 -1.35 7.18
N THR A 19 1.68 -1.65 6.77
CA THR A 19 2.54 -2.62 7.45
C THR A 19 3.34 -1.94 8.58
N LYS A 20 3.13 -2.38 9.82
CA LYS A 20 3.89 -1.88 10.98
C LYS A 20 5.38 -2.24 10.93
N GLU A 21 5.69 -3.38 10.33
CA GLU A 21 7.05 -3.87 10.08
C GLU A 21 7.15 -4.35 8.63
N PRO A 22 8.35 -4.28 8.00
CA PRO A 22 8.54 -4.80 6.66
C PRO A 22 8.24 -6.30 6.58
N VAL A 23 7.49 -6.70 5.57
CA VAL A 23 7.09 -8.10 5.34
C VAL A 23 7.79 -8.68 4.10
N SER A 24 7.62 -9.98 3.87
CA SER A 24 8.01 -10.60 2.61
C SER A 24 7.14 -10.09 1.46
N GLU A 25 7.66 -10.11 0.24
CA GLU A 25 6.96 -9.65 -0.97
C GLU A 25 5.58 -10.31 -1.11
N ARG A 26 5.53 -11.64 -0.99
CA ARG A 26 4.29 -12.41 -1.05
C ARG A 26 3.26 -12.00 0.02
N SER A 27 3.73 -11.65 1.22
CA SER A 27 2.86 -11.15 2.28
C SER A 27 2.37 -9.73 1.98
N ALA A 28 3.24 -8.86 1.44
CA ALA A 28 2.88 -7.52 1.02
C ALA A 28 1.82 -7.56 -0.09
N GLU A 29 1.99 -8.39 -1.13
CA GLU A 29 0.99 -8.56 -2.20
C GLU A 29 -0.37 -9.03 -1.65
N ARG A 30 -0.37 -9.93 -0.66
CA ARG A 30 -1.62 -10.40 -0.05
C ARG A 30 -2.32 -9.29 0.75
N ILE A 31 -1.54 -8.49 1.48
CA ILE A 31 -2.05 -7.35 2.24
C ILE A 31 -2.57 -6.27 1.29
N GLU A 32 -1.79 -5.92 0.26
CA GLU A 32 -2.14 -4.97 -0.79
C GLU A 32 -3.50 -5.30 -1.39
N ARG A 33 -3.70 -6.53 -1.86
CA ARG A 33 -5.00 -6.97 -2.42
C ARG A 33 -6.15 -6.84 -1.43
N GLY A 34 -5.90 -7.07 -0.15
CA GLY A 34 -6.92 -6.92 0.90
C GLY A 34 -7.31 -5.46 1.13
N VAL A 35 -6.31 -4.57 1.19
CA VAL A 35 -6.52 -3.13 1.38
C VAL A 35 -7.22 -2.52 0.17
N ASN A 36 -6.82 -2.95 -1.03
CA ASN A 36 -7.31 -2.43 -2.30
C ASN A 36 -8.83 -2.67 -2.48
N ILE A 37 -9.45 -3.64 -1.80
CA ILE A 37 -10.90 -3.92 -1.91
C ILE A 37 -11.77 -2.77 -1.37
N ASN A 38 -11.30 -2.05 -0.35
CA ASN A 38 -12.11 -1.05 0.36
C ASN A 38 -11.48 0.35 0.27
N LEU A 39 -10.66 0.58 -0.74
CA LEU A 39 -9.99 1.86 -0.99
C LEU A 39 -10.88 2.77 -1.85
N ASN A 40 -10.87 4.08 -1.58
CA ASN A 40 -11.42 5.04 -2.52
C ASN A 40 -10.46 5.20 -3.72
N HIS A 41 -10.73 4.47 -4.80
CA HIS A 41 -9.86 4.42 -5.98
C HIS A 41 -9.82 5.71 -6.81
N ASP A 42 -10.78 6.62 -6.62
CA ASP A 42 -10.78 7.91 -7.31
C ASP A 42 -9.69 8.84 -6.75
N GLU A 43 -9.31 8.65 -5.49
CA GLU A 43 -8.36 9.52 -4.78
C GLU A 43 -7.06 8.81 -4.43
N TYR A 44 -7.09 7.49 -4.24
CA TYR A 44 -5.96 6.73 -3.71
C TYR A 44 -5.67 5.44 -4.47
N TYR A 45 -4.43 4.98 -4.35
CA TYR A 45 -4.00 3.66 -4.79
C TYR A 45 -3.03 3.03 -3.78
N THR A 46 -2.94 1.71 -3.81
CA THR A 46 -1.99 0.94 -3.01
C THR A 46 -0.72 0.66 -3.82
N GLU A 47 0.43 0.65 -3.15
CA GLU A 47 1.71 0.27 -3.74
C GLU A 47 2.55 -0.58 -2.78
N VAL A 48 3.23 -1.58 -3.33
CA VAL A 48 4.23 -2.37 -2.60
C VAL A 48 5.60 -1.74 -2.82
N VAL A 49 6.19 -1.20 -1.76
CA VAL A 49 7.48 -0.49 -1.83
C VAL A 49 8.57 -1.23 -1.05
N PRO A 50 9.84 -1.20 -1.52
CA PRO A 50 10.97 -1.70 -0.72
C PRO A 50 11.04 -0.92 0.61
N ALA A 51 11.25 -1.64 1.71
CA ALA A 51 11.48 -1.07 3.03
C ALA A 51 12.95 -0.73 3.26
#